data_AF-A0E320-F1
#
_entry.id   AF-A0E320-F1
#
_cell.length_a   1.000
_cell.length_b   1.000
_cell.length_c   1.000
_cell.angle_alpha   90.00
_cell.angle_beta   90.00
_cell.angle_gamma   90.00
#
_symmetry.space_group_name_H-M   'P 1'
#
loop_
_entity.id
_entity.type
_entity.pdbx_description
1 polymer ?
#
loop_
_entity_poly.entity_id
_entity_poly.type
_entity_poly.pdbx_seq_one_letter_code
_entity_poly.pdbx_strand_id
1 'polypeptide(L)'
;MQVQCPKHKGSEFLYILQKEKEVEFICDQCHTNLIDNKKLDDNQNLINIKRAFLYPEYLFSKIIDSQKLQQFFQQLIEYDEQNLDNQLISIENQIKEVQRQISLMHQELEFNKKKFVQLRQQIRENLEEIIKFDEFKSYIVNLNNLQKSIDPQDIKQSERDVYIYFQNQFKNKSSIVNNQVFTLLEYKNEYMKPSTFMYPELKKLENQYQQLKEMHSSYDKIINPQFPGIIQNTKLITKEFQAKLIDTIVEKSKKPIMKIELIHNESRTNLSTEQFWNIVDGKSNLLMVFQSQSEFVFGAYTPCKWVKSKKGQYVNDETLSSFIFSQTNFKIYPIKQEGSGCAIYCCTSYGPIFGGTSLFNGSIINYFSNKSHLMILTDLKNGSSSLGISYEDEDLTHIKGQTLLFGQIEPKIIMYEISQLSFI
;
A
#
# COMPACT_ATOMS: atom_id res chain seq x y z
N MET A 1 -33.85 -35.67 -8.33
CA MET A 1 -35.30 -35.96 -8.34
C MET A 1 -35.81 -35.60 -9.73
N GLN A 2 -36.29 -36.58 -10.52
CA GLN A 2 -36.72 -36.35 -11.91
C GLN A 2 -38.25 -36.20 -11.95
N VAL A 3 -38.73 -34.96 -11.84
CA VAL A 3 -40.17 -34.66 -11.94
C VAL A 3 -40.50 -34.39 -13.40
N GLN A 4 -41.40 -35.20 -13.96
CA GLN A 4 -41.79 -35.14 -15.37
C GLN A 4 -42.75 -33.96 -15.62
N CYS A 5 -42.59 -33.31 -16.78
CA CYS A 5 -43.46 -32.25 -17.23
C CYS A 5 -44.82 -32.81 -17.66
N PRO A 6 -45.95 -32.34 -17.12
CA PRO A 6 -47.28 -32.82 -17.53
C PRO A 6 -47.66 -32.35 -18.95
N LYS A 7 -47.05 -31.27 -19.45
CA LYS A 7 -47.33 -30.68 -20.78
C LYS A 7 -46.57 -31.39 -21.91
N HIS A 8 -45.41 -31.99 -21.61
CA HIS A 8 -44.50 -32.55 -22.60
C HIS A 8 -43.98 -33.92 -22.15
N LYS A 9 -44.49 -34.99 -22.78
CA LYS A 9 -44.18 -36.37 -22.41
C LYS A 9 -42.69 -36.68 -22.60
N GLY A 10 -42.03 -37.12 -21.53
CA GLY A 10 -40.61 -37.47 -21.51
C GLY A 10 -39.66 -36.30 -21.24
N SER A 11 -40.18 -35.08 -21.11
CA SER A 11 -39.40 -33.92 -20.65
C SER A 11 -39.47 -33.80 -19.13
N GLU A 12 -38.38 -33.37 -18.52
CA GLU A 12 -38.28 -33.08 -17.09
C GLU A 12 -38.35 -31.58 -16.82
N PHE A 13 -38.79 -31.19 -15.62
CA PHE A 13 -38.64 -29.80 -15.20
C PHE A 13 -37.16 -29.46 -15.03
N LEU A 14 -36.72 -28.41 -15.72
CA LEU A 14 -35.33 -27.94 -15.72
C LEU A 14 -35.20 -26.55 -15.10
N TYR A 15 -36.27 -25.77 -15.12
CA TYR A 15 -36.28 -24.38 -14.71
C TYR A 15 -37.44 -24.06 -13.78
N ILE A 16 -37.25 -23.01 -12.99
CA ILE A 16 -38.29 -22.33 -12.23
C ILE A 16 -38.41 -20.92 -12.81
N LEU A 17 -39.62 -20.52 -13.22
CA LEU A 17 -39.93 -19.15 -13.61
C LEU A 17 -40.62 -18.45 -12.44
N GLN A 18 -39.98 -17.41 -11.94
CA GLN A 18 -40.56 -16.54 -10.91
C GLN A 18 -41.38 -15.44 -11.59
N LYS A 19 -42.65 -15.34 -11.22
CA LYS A 19 -43.53 -14.21 -11.56
C LYS A 19 -43.86 -13.46 -10.27
N GLU A 20 -44.46 -12.27 -10.40
CA GLU A 20 -44.74 -11.38 -9.27
C GLU A 20 -45.51 -12.05 -8.11
N LYS A 21 -46.38 -13.03 -8.40
CA LYS A 21 -47.25 -13.69 -7.42
C LYS A 21 -47.30 -15.22 -7.51
N GLU A 22 -46.56 -15.81 -8.45
CA GLU A 22 -46.59 -17.25 -8.68
C GLU A 22 -45.24 -17.77 -9.16
N VAL A 23 -45.06 -19.08 -9.01
CA VAL A 23 -43.87 -19.79 -9.45
C VAL A 23 -44.31 -20.92 -10.39
N GLU A 24 -43.68 -21.03 -11.56
CA GLU A 24 -43.99 -22.06 -12.54
C GLU A 24 -42.77 -22.95 -12.80
N PHE A 25 -42.96 -24.27 -12.77
CA PHE A 25 -41.93 -25.21 -13.20
C PHE A 25 -41.97 -25.40 -14.72
N ILE A 26 -40.80 -25.34 -15.36
CA ILE A 26 -40.68 -25.27 -16.81
C ILE A 26 -39.68 -26.33 -17.30
N CYS A 27 -40.07 -27.13 -18.29
CA CYS A 27 -39.15 -27.98 -19.05
C CYS A 27 -38.53 -27.24 -20.23
N ASP A 28 -37.54 -27.85 -20.89
CA ASP A 28 -36.92 -27.36 -22.12
C ASP A 28 -37.94 -26.93 -23.19
N GLN A 29 -38.93 -27.78 -23.51
CA GLN A 29 -39.94 -27.48 -24.53
C GLN A 29 -40.88 -26.35 -24.12
N CYS A 30 -41.28 -26.29 -22.83
CA CYS A 30 -42.04 -25.16 -22.30
C CYS A 30 -41.26 -23.85 -22.43
N HIS A 31 -39.94 -23.87 -22.19
CA HIS A 31 -39.08 -22.71 -22.30
C HIS A 31 -38.99 -22.22 -23.76
N THR A 32 -38.75 -23.12 -24.72
CA THR A 32 -38.75 -22.77 -26.16
C THR A 32 -40.08 -22.15 -26.58
N ASN A 33 -41.21 -22.76 -26.18
CA ASN A 33 -42.54 -22.22 -26.49
C ASN A 33 -42.76 -20.82 -25.90
N LEU A 34 -42.18 -20.50 -24.74
CA LEU A 34 -42.30 -19.17 -24.14
C LEU A 34 -41.47 -18.11 -24.87
N ILE A 35 -40.28 -18.49 -25.34
CA ILE A 35 -39.42 -17.63 -26.18
C ILE A 35 -40.11 -17.35 -27.51
N ASP A 36 -40.59 -18.38 -28.21
CA ASP A 36 -41.23 -18.24 -29.53
C ASP A 36 -42.49 -17.37 -29.47
N ASN A 37 -43.20 -17.40 -28.36
CA ASN A 37 -44.38 -16.58 -28.12
C ASN A 37 -44.07 -15.17 -27.59
N LYS A 38 -42.79 -14.77 -27.48
CA LYS A 38 -42.33 -13.49 -26.89
C LYS A 38 -42.92 -13.20 -25.51
N LYS A 39 -43.10 -14.24 -24.69
CA LYS A 39 -43.63 -14.13 -23.32
C LYS A 39 -42.54 -14.07 -22.25
N LEU A 40 -41.27 -14.18 -22.66
CA LEU A 40 -40.11 -13.94 -21.81
C LEU A 40 -39.25 -12.86 -22.46
N ASP A 41 -39.28 -11.65 -21.89
CA ASP A 41 -38.47 -10.53 -22.35
C ASP A 41 -37.08 -10.50 -21.70
N ASP A 42 -36.86 -11.24 -20.61
CA ASP A 42 -35.56 -11.28 -19.94
C ASP A 42 -35.33 -12.62 -19.22
N ASN A 43 -34.18 -13.26 -19.48
CA ASN A 43 -33.75 -14.51 -18.82
C ASN A 43 -33.49 -14.33 -17.30
N GLN A 44 -33.74 -13.15 -16.75
CA GLN A 44 -33.44 -12.80 -15.37
C GLN A 44 -34.28 -13.59 -14.37
N ASN A 45 -35.54 -13.91 -14.71
CA ASN A 45 -36.49 -14.59 -13.82
C ASN A 45 -36.49 -16.13 -13.95
N LEU A 46 -35.61 -16.68 -14.78
CA LEU A 46 -35.50 -18.12 -15.00
C LEU A 46 -34.34 -18.69 -14.16
N ILE A 47 -34.68 -19.64 -13.29
CA ILE A 47 -33.75 -20.29 -12.38
C ILE A 47 -33.56 -21.74 -12.84
N ASN A 48 -32.35 -22.10 -13.25
CA ASN A 48 -32.04 -23.50 -13.56
C ASN A 48 -32.00 -24.34 -12.26
N ILE A 49 -32.86 -25.36 -12.17
CA ILE A 49 -33.05 -26.16 -10.94
C ILE A 49 -31.77 -26.91 -10.57
N LYS A 50 -31.10 -27.54 -11.54
CA LYS A 50 -29.87 -28.31 -11.28
C LYS A 50 -28.77 -27.38 -10.78
N ARG A 51 -28.62 -26.21 -11.38
CA ARG A 51 -27.62 -25.21 -10.97
C ARG A 51 -27.93 -24.64 -9.58
N ALA A 52 -29.18 -24.26 -9.32
CA ALA A 52 -29.62 -23.77 -8.01
C ALA A 52 -29.48 -24.81 -6.90
N PHE A 53 -29.63 -26.09 -7.22
CA PHE A 53 -29.43 -27.18 -6.26
C PHE A 53 -27.95 -27.37 -5.89
N LEU A 54 -27.05 -27.20 -6.85
CA LEU A 54 -25.61 -27.35 -6.64
C LEU A 54 -24.97 -26.09 -6.04
N TYR A 55 -25.49 -24.91 -6.37
CA TYR A 55 -24.91 -23.60 -6.07
C TYR A 55 -25.95 -22.69 -5.43
N PRO A 56 -26.06 -22.66 -4.08
CA PRO A 56 -27.01 -21.80 -3.37
C PRO A 56 -26.88 -20.32 -3.73
N GLU A 57 -25.66 -19.84 -3.96
CA GLU A 57 -25.35 -18.48 -4.41
C GLU A 57 -26.00 -18.14 -5.76
N TYR A 58 -26.12 -19.10 -6.69
CA TYR A 58 -26.86 -18.92 -7.94
C TYR A 58 -28.36 -18.76 -7.71
N LEU A 59 -28.92 -19.47 -6.74
CA LEU A 59 -30.31 -19.25 -6.36
C LEU A 59 -30.48 -17.84 -5.77
N PHE A 60 -29.60 -17.46 -4.84
CA PHE A 60 -29.65 -16.13 -4.21
C PHE A 60 -29.48 -14.98 -5.19
N SER A 61 -28.61 -15.12 -6.19
CA SER A 61 -28.45 -14.09 -7.23
C SER A 61 -29.71 -13.89 -8.09
N LYS A 62 -30.65 -14.85 -8.07
CA LYS A 62 -31.91 -14.80 -8.81
C LYS A 62 -33.11 -14.34 -7.99
N ILE A 63 -33.12 -14.57 -6.68
CA ILE A 63 -34.29 -14.29 -5.83
C ILE A 63 -34.16 -13.03 -4.97
N ILE A 64 -32.96 -12.47 -4.82
CA ILE A 64 -32.74 -11.25 -4.04
C ILE A 64 -33.02 -10.01 -4.90
N ASP A 65 -33.81 -9.07 -4.40
CA ASP A 65 -34.12 -7.81 -5.12
C ASP A 65 -33.00 -6.76 -5.08
N SER A 66 -31.99 -6.95 -4.22
CA SER A 66 -30.84 -6.04 -4.13
C SER A 66 -29.84 -6.30 -5.27
N GLN A 67 -29.78 -5.37 -6.23
CA GLN A 67 -28.82 -5.40 -7.34
C GLN A 67 -27.36 -5.59 -6.86
N LYS A 68 -26.99 -4.99 -5.74
CA LYS A 68 -25.64 -5.14 -5.16
C LYS A 68 -25.36 -6.58 -4.71
N LEU A 69 -26.33 -7.23 -4.05
CA LEU A 69 -26.19 -8.62 -3.62
C LEU A 69 -26.24 -9.58 -4.82
N GLN A 70 -27.08 -9.29 -5.81
CA GLN A 70 -27.10 -10.05 -7.07
C GLN A 70 -25.73 -10.03 -7.74
N GLN A 71 -25.10 -8.86 -7.87
CA GLN A 71 -23.74 -8.72 -8.43
C GLN A 71 -22.70 -9.49 -7.61
N PHE A 72 -22.77 -9.42 -6.28
CA PHE A 72 -21.86 -10.15 -5.39
C PHE A 72 -21.96 -11.66 -5.57
N PHE A 73 -23.18 -12.22 -5.54
CA PHE A 73 -23.36 -13.66 -5.74
C PHE A 73 -23.04 -14.10 -7.17
N GLN A 74 -23.31 -13.25 -8.17
CA GLN A 74 -22.90 -13.50 -9.55
C GLN A 74 -21.38 -13.61 -9.68
N GLN A 75 -20.64 -12.73 -9.01
CA GLN A 75 -19.18 -12.80 -8.95
C GLN A 75 -18.71 -14.10 -8.29
N LEU A 76 -19.30 -14.50 -7.15
CA LEU A 76 -18.95 -15.77 -6.48
C LEU A 76 -19.13 -16.99 -7.40
N ILE A 77 -20.19 -17.01 -8.22
CA ILE A 77 -20.44 -18.09 -9.18
C ILE A 77 -19.40 -18.13 -10.30
N GLU A 78 -18.90 -16.96 -10.71
CA GLU A 78 -17.86 -16.86 -11.74
C GLU A 78 -16.49 -17.30 -11.23
N TYR A 79 -16.29 -17.40 -9.91
CA TYR A 79 -15.04 -17.74 -9.26
C TYR A 79 -15.00 -19.20 -8.77
N ASP A 80 -15.35 -20.14 -9.65
CA ASP A 80 -15.15 -21.56 -9.37
C ASP A 80 -13.66 -21.92 -9.31
N GLU A 81 -13.37 -23.10 -8.73
CA GLU A 81 -12.01 -23.61 -8.54
C GLU A 81 -11.22 -23.62 -9.86
N GLN A 82 -11.86 -24.01 -10.97
CA GLN A 82 -11.22 -24.03 -12.28
C GLN A 82 -10.81 -22.63 -12.75
N ASN A 83 -11.65 -21.62 -12.56
CA ASN A 83 -11.32 -20.24 -12.91
C ASN A 83 -10.21 -19.68 -12.02
N LEU A 84 -10.23 -20.00 -10.72
CA LEU A 84 -9.16 -19.62 -9.79
C LEU A 84 -7.82 -20.25 -10.20
N ASP A 85 -7.82 -21.54 -10.54
CA ASP A 85 -6.63 -22.26 -11.03
C ASP A 85 -6.10 -21.64 -12.31
N ASN A 86 -6.98 -21.31 -13.26
CA ASN A 86 -6.59 -20.64 -14.50
C ASN A 86 -5.94 -19.27 -14.23
N GLN A 87 -6.45 -18.51 -13.26
CA GLN A 87 -5.84 -17.23 -12.85
C GLN A 87 -4.47 -17.44 -12.19
N LEU A 88 -4.33 -18.43 -11.31
CA LEU A 88 -3.05 -18.79 -10.69
C LEU A 88 -2.00 -19.19 -11.74
N ILE A 89 -2.37 -20.05 -12.69
CA ILE A 89 -1.49 -20.44 -13.81
C ILE A 89 -1.04 -19.21 -14.61
N SER A 90 -1.94 -18.26 -14.84
CA SER A 90 -1.62 -17.01 -15.53
C SER A 90 -0.60 -16.17 -14.75
N ILE A 91 -0.80 -16.02 -13.43
CA ILE A 91 0.14 -15.32 -12.54
C ILE A 91 1.50 -16.02 -12.53
N GLU A 92 1.54 -17.35 -12.41
CA GLU A 92 2.79 -18.12 -12.45
C GLU A 92 3.55 -17.92 -13.77
N ASN A 93 2.85 -17.90 -14.90
CA ASN A 93 3.46 -17.63 -16.20
C ASN A 93 4.03 -16.21 -16.28
N GLN A 94 3.32 -15.22 -15.72
CA GLN A 94 3.80 -13.85 -15.64
C GLN A 94 5.03 -13.70 -14.73
N ILE A 95 5.10 -14.44 -13.61
CA ILE A 95 6.28 -14.50 -12.75
C ILE A 95 7.48 -15.06 -13.52
N LYS A 96 7.30 -16.13 -14.30
CA LYS A 96 8.36 -16.70 -15.15
C LYS A 96 8.86 -15.69 -16.19
N GLU A 97 7.96 -14.90 -16.77
CA GLU A 97 8.34 -13.85 -17.72
C GLU A 97 9.14 -12.74 -17.05
N VAL A 98 8.75 -12.28 -15.85
CA VAL A 98 9.53 -11.33 -15.04
C VAL A 98 10.94 -11.87 -14.74
N GLN A 99 11.05 -13.14 -14.33
CA GLN A 99 12.35 -13.79 -14.09
C GLN A 99 13.23 -13.82 -15.34
N ARG A 100 12.64 -14.10 -16.51
CA ARG A 100 13.32 -14.06 -17.80
C ARG A 100 13.83 -12.66 -18.11
N GLN A 101 13.03 -11.62 -17.89
CA GLN A 101 13.44 -10.22 -18.11
C GLN A 101 14.59 -9.80 -17.18
N ILE A 102 14.55 -10.20 -15.92
CA ILE A 102 15.67 -9.95 -14.98
C ILE A 102 16.97 -10.57 -15.51
N SER A 103 16.89 -11.79 -16.05
CA SER A 103 18.03 -12.48 -16.63
C SER A 103 18.59 -11.74 -17.85
N LEU A 104 17.73 -11.22 -18.72
CA LEU A 104 18.14 -10.40 -19.87
C LEU A 104 18.77 -9.07 -19.46
N MET A 105 18.20 -8.39 -18.47
CA MET A 105 18.76 -7.16 -17.91
C MET A 105 20.16 -7.42 -17.32
N HIS A 106 20.36 -8.53 -16.62
CA HIS A 106 21.68 -8.92 -16.11
C HIS A 106 22.70 -9.15 -17.25
N GLN A 107 22.29 -9.82 -18.34
CA GLN A 107 23.14 -10.02 -19.51
C GLN A 107 23.52 -8.68 -20.17
N GLU A 108 22.58 -7.75 -20.28
CA GLU A 108 22.83 -6.40 -20.79
C GLU A 108 23.85 -5.65 -19.91
N LEU A 109 23.73 -5.73 -18.59
CA LEU A 109 24.68 -5.12 -17.65
C LEU A 109 26.08 -5.71 -17.79
N GLU A 110 26.22 -7.04 -17.87
CA GLU A 110 27.50 -7.69 -18.08
C GLU A 110 28.13 -7.34 -19.44
N PHE A 111 27.31 -7.20 -20.50
CA PHE A 111 27.77 -6.74 -21.80
C PHE A 111 28.30 -5.30 -21.74
N ASN A 112 27.57 -4.39 -21.09
CA ASN A 112 27.98 -3.00 -20.92
C ASN A 112 29.26 -2.87 -20.08
N LYS A 113 29.40 -3.66 -19.02
CA LYS A 113 30.62 -3.77 -18.23
C LYS A 113 31.81 -4.20 -19.09
N LYS A 114 31.66 -5.23 -19.93
CA LYS A 114 32.73 -5.67 -20.85
C LYS A 114 33.14 -4.56 -21.82
N LYS A 115 32.16 -3.86 -22.42
CA LYS A 115 32.43 -2.69 -23.28
C LYS A 115 33.19 -1.59 -22.54
N PHE A 116 32.80 -1.28 -21.31
CA PHE A 116 33.49 -0.26 -20.51
C PHE A 116 34.94 -0.65 -20.20
N VAL A 117 35.19 -1.92 -19.84
CA VAL A 117 36.54 -2.42 -19.59
C VAL A 117 37.40 -2.36 -20.85
N GLN A 118 36.85 -2.76 -22.01
CA GLN A 118 37.54 -2.65 -23.30
C GLN A 118 37.86 -1.20 -23.64
N LEU A 119 36.89 -0.29 -23.45
CA LEU A 119 37.10 1.13 -23.67
C LEU A 119 38.20 1.69 -22.77
N ARG A 120 38.18 1.34 -21.48
CA ARG A 120 39.23 1.74 -20.53
C ARG A 120 40.61 1.26 -20.98
N GLN A 121 40.70 0.04 -21.49
CA GLN A 121 41.95 -0.51 -21.99
C GLN A 121 42.44 0.25 -23.23
N GLN A 122 41.56 0.55 -24.18
CA GLN A 122 41.89 1.37 -25.36
C GLN A 122 42.36 2.78 -24.96
N ILE A 123 41.72 3.41 -23.96
CA ILE A 123 42.14 4.73 -23.47
C ILE A 123 43.56 4.64 -22.89
N ARG A 124 43.85 3.58 -22.13
CA ARG A 124 45.20 3.36 -21.58
C ARG A 124 46.23 3.21 -22.68
N GLU A 125 45.99 2.36 -23.68
CA GLU A 125 46.90 2.14 -24.81
C GLU A 125 47.18 3.46 -25.57
N ASN A 126 46.13 4.23 -25.86
CA ASN A 126 46.27 5.52 -26.53
C ASN A 126 47.04 6.54 -25.68
N LEU A 127 46.83 6.57 -24.35
CA LEU A 127 47.59 7.43 -23.46
C LEU A 127 49.07 7.02 -23.39
N GLU A 128 49.34 5.72 -23.34
CA GLU A 128 50.71 5.19 -23.38
C GLU A 128 51.42 5.63 -24.67
N GLU A 129 50.74 5.63 -25.81
CA GLU A 129 51.26 6.14 -27.08
C GLU A 129 51.49 7.66 -27.04
N ILE A 130 50.51 8.45 -26.60
CA ILE A 130 50.57 9.92 -26.55
C ILE A 130 51.76 10.39 -25.71
N ILE A 131 51.96 9.82 -24.52
CA ILE A 131 53.04 10.23 -23.62
C ILE A 131 54.34 9.46 -23.87
N LYS A 132 54.34 8.53 -24.83
CA LYS A 132 55.45 7.59 -25.08
C LYS A 132 55.90 6.89 -23.79
N PHE A 133 54.95 6.27 -23.11
CA PHE A 133 55.16 5.74 -21.77
C PHE A 133 56.25 4.66 -21.68
N ASP A 134 56.53 3.95 -22.77
CA ASP A 134 57.62 2.98 -22.80
C ASP A 134 59.01 3.63 -22.73
N GLU A 135 59.20 4.83 -23.29
CA GLU A 135 60.43 5.63 -23.09
C GLU A 135 60.58 5.94 -21.60
N PHE A 136 59.51 6.37 -20.94
CA PHE A 136 59.50 6.62 -19.49
C PHE A 136 59.80 5.36 -18.67
N LYS A 137 59.16 4.22 -18.97
CA LYS A 137 59.43 2.92 -18.32
C LYS A 137 60.92 2.55 -18.43
N SER A 138 61.54 2.79 -19.59
CA SER A 138 62.96 2.47 -19.79
C SER A 138 63.88 3.26 -18.83
N TYR A 139 63.59 4.54 -18.59
CA TYR A 139 64.35 5.34 -17.61
C TYR A 139 64.18 4.82 -16.18
N ILE A 140 62.98 4.42 -15.78
CA ILE A 140 62.72 3.86 -14.44
C ILE A 140 63.38 2.49 -14.27
N VAL A 141 63.37 1.65 -15.30
CA VAL A 141 64.07 0.35 -15.26
C VAL A 141 65.58 0.54 -15.14
N ASN A 142 66.17 1.48 -15.89
CA ASN A 142 67.58 1.81 -15.78
C ASN A 142 67.95 2.29 -14.36
N LEU A 143 67.12 3.16 -13.76
CA LEU A 143 67.27 3.58 -12.37
C LEU A 143 67.22 2.41 -11.38
N ASN A 144 66.28 1.48 -11.54
CA ASN A 144 66.17 0.30 -10.68
C ASN A 144 67.36 -0.66 -10.83
N ASN A 145 67.97 -0.73 -12.01
CA ASN A 145 69.15 -1.56 -12.25
C ASN A 145 70.43 -1.01 -11.58
N LEU A 146 70.45 0.25 -11.14
CA LEU A 146 71.57 0.86 -10.40
C LEU A 146 71.72 0.34 -8.96
N GLN A 147 70.83 -0.54 -8.50
CA GLN A 147 70.79 -1.07 -7.12
C GLN A 147 72.05 -1.83 -6.65
N LYS A 148 73.06 -2.08 -7.50
CA LYS A 148 74.26 -2.85 -7.13
C LYS A 148 75.55 -2.04 -6.92
N SER A 149 75.62 -0.78 -7.35
CA SER A 149 76.72 0.14 -7.06
C SER A 149 76.29 1.54 -7.47
N ILE A 150 75.96 2.40 -6.50
CA ILE A 150 75.42 3.72 -6.77
C ILE A 150 76.59 4.67 -7.01
N ASP A 151 76.98 4.88 -8.27
CA ASP A 151 77.79 6.03 -8.66
C ASP A 151 76.89 7.27 -8.71
N PRO A 152 77.20 8.35 -7.96
CA PRO A 152 76.47 9.62 -8.04
C PRO A 152 76.35 10.20 -9.46
N GLN A 153 77.27 9.85 -10.38
CA GLN A 153 77.18 10.26 -11.78
C GLN A 153 76.04 9.56 -12.53
N ASP A 154 75.78 8.28 -12.23
CA ASP A 154 74.71 7.51 -12.87
C ASP A 154 73.31 8.01 -12.45
N ILE A 155 73.18 8.43 -11.18
CA ILE A 155 71.97 9.10 -10.70
C ILE A 155 71.77 10.42 -11.45
N LYS A 156 72.81 11.27 -11.52
CA LYS A 156 72.71 12.56 -12.22
C LYS A 156 72.39 12.41 -13.70
N GLN A 157 72.90 11.36 -14.35
CA GLN A 157 72.57 11.08 -15.74
C GLN A 157 71.11 10.66 -15.88
N SER A 158 70.62 9.78 -15.01
CA SER A 158 69.22 9.35 -15.02
C SER A 158 68.25 10.51 -14.74
N GLU A 159 68.59 11.41 -13.81
CA GLU A 159 67.83 12.65 -13.56
C GLU A 159 67.78 13.55 -14.80
N ARG A 160 68.90 13.69 -15.53
CA ARG A 160 68.94 14.44 -16.79
C ARG A 160 68.07 13.80 -17.85
N ASP A 161 68.11 12.48 -17.98
CA ASP A 161 67.34 11.76 -19.00
C ASP A 161 65.82 11.89 -18.76
N VAL A 162 65.38 11.74 -17.52
CA VAL A 162 63.98 11.99 -17.12
C VAL A 162 63.59 13.46 -17.33
N TYR A 163 64.48 14.40 -17.00
CA TYR A 163 64.23 15.81 -17.25
C TYR A 163 64.08 16.10 -18.74
N ILE A 164 64.95 15.57 -19.61
CA ILE A 164 64.88 15.72 -21.07
C ILE A 164 63.57 15.13 -21.60
N TYR A 165 63.16 13.95 -21.12
CA TYR A 165 61.86 13.37 -21.45
C TYR A 165 60.72 14.35 -21.12
N PHE A 166 60.67 14.89 -19.90
CA PHE A 166 59.65 15.87 -19.53
C PHE A 166 59.73 17.16 -20.35
N GLN A 167 60.91 17.66 -20.69
CA GLN A 167 61.06 18.82 -21.56
C GLN A 167 60.49 18.57 -22.96
N ASN A 168 60.77 17.39 -23.53
CA ASN A 168 60.33 17.00 -24.86
C ASN A 168 58.81 16.78 -24.93
N GLN A 169 58.21 16.25 -23.86
CA GLN A 169 56.76 16.04 -23.78
C GLN A 169 56.00 17.33 -23.42
N PHE A 170 56.53 18.16 -22.51
CA PHE A 170 55.75 19.22 -21.85
C PHE A 170 56.18 20.67 -22.14
N LYS A 171 57.43 20.98 -22.49
CA LYS A 171 57.84 22.40 -22.65
C LYS A 171 57.51 23.00 -24.02
N ASN A 172 57.57 22.21 -25.10
CA ASN A 172 57.35 22.71 -26.48
C ASN A 172 56.14 22.09 -27.19
N LYS A 173 55.42 21.15 -26.54
CA LYS A 173 54.28 20.41 -27.10
C LYS A 173 53.10 20.22 -26.14
N SER A 174 53.06 20.91 -25.00
CA SER A 174 51.98 20.75 -24.02
C SER A 174 50.60 21.01 -24.61
N SER A 175 50.45 21.98 -25.50
CA SER A 175 49.19 22.23 -26.20
C SER A 175 48.81 21.09 -27.15
N ILE A 176 49.77 20.44 -27.82
CA ILE A 176 49.54 19.32 -28.73
C ILE A 176 49.14 18.07 -27.95
N VAL A 177 49.89 17.73 -26.89
CA VAL A 177 49.59 16.60 -26.01
C VAL A 177 48.22 16.80 -25.33
N ASN A 178 47.97 17.98 -24.79
CA ASN A 178 46.67 18.31 -24.19
C ASN A 178 45.55 18.19 -25.23
N ASN A 179 45.72 18.71 -26.46
CA ASN A 179 44.72 18.58 -27.50
C ASN A 179 44.48 17.12 -27.89
N GLN A 180 45.52 16.29 -28.00
CA GLN A 180 45.37 14.85 -28.28
C GLN A 180 44.59 14.13 -27.17
N VAL A 181 44.89 14.45 -25.90
CA VAL A 181 44.15 13.92 -24.75
C VAL A 181 42.71 14.43 -24.75
N PHE A 182 42.48 15.72 -24.98
CA PHE A 182 41.13 16.29 -25.07
C PHE A 182 40.33 15.67 -26.21
N THR A 183 40.88 15.54 -27.41
CA THR A 183 40.22 14.89 -28.55
C THR A 183 39.92 13.42 -28.27
N LEU A 184 40.84 12.69 -27.62
CA LEU A 184 40.60 11.31 -27.18
C LEU A 184 39.41 11.27 -26.20
N LEU A 185 39.40 12.15 -25.20
CA LEU A 185 38.34 12.21 -24.20
C LEU A 185 37.00 12.71 -24.76
N GLU A 186 37.00 13.63 -25.73
CA GLU A 186 35.79 14.15 -26.39
C GLU A 186 35.15 13.11 -27.31
N TYR A 187 35.93 12.46 -28.19
CA TYR A 187 35.44 11.35 -29.02
C TYR A 187 34.85 10.22 -28.16
N LYS A 188 35.49 9.94 -27.00
CA LYS A 188 34.99 8.92 -26.08
C LYS A 188 33.84 9.40 -25.21
N ASN A 189 33.76 10.68 -24.88
CA ASN A 189 32.57 11.28 -24.29
C ASN A 189 31.38 11.24 -25.25
N GLU A 190 31.57 11.21 -26.57
CA GLU A 190 30.46 10.93 -27.48
C GLU A 190 30.04 9.45 -27.48
N TYR A 191 31.00 8.54 -27.31
CA TYR A 191 30.77 7.11 -27.16
C TYR A 191 30.15 6.73 -25.80
N MET A 192 30.42 7.55 -24.78
CA MET A 192 29.96 7.43 -23.39
C MET A 192 28.92 8.49 -23.04
N LYS A 193 28.48 9.32 -24.02
CA LYS A 193 27.35 10.21 -23.82
C LYS A 193 26.28 9.30 -23.26
N PRO A 194 25.60 9.67 -22.17
CA PRO A 194 24.39 9.00 -21.76
C PRO A 194 23.37 9.28 -22.85
N SER A 195 23.55 8.69 -24.03
CA SER A 195 22.61 8.68 -25.13
C SER A 195 21.51 7.78 -24.62
N THR A 196 20.66 8.31 -23.73
CA THR A 196 19.41 7.67 -23.35
C THR A 196 19.60 6.16 -23.24
N PHE A 197 20.50 5.70 -22.36
CA PHE A 197 20.56 4.29 -21.95
C PHE A 197 19.26 3.99 -21.20
N MET A 198 18.17 3.98 -21.96
CA MET A 198 16.94 3.29 -21.66
C MET A 198 17.36 1.85 -21.76
N TYR A 199 17.87 1.29 -20.65
CA TYR A 199 18.02 -0.15 -20.48
C TYR A 199 16.69 -0.76 -20.94
N PRO A 200 16.58 -1.26 -22.19
CA PRO A 200 15.30 -1.57 -22.78
C PRO A 200 14.72 -2.78 -22.05
N GLU A 201 15.58 -3.64 -21.52
CA GLU A 201 15.20 -4.74 -20.65
C GLU A 201 14.71 -4.25 -19.27
N LEU A 202 15.25 -3.15 -18.72
CA LEU A 202 14.69 -2.52 -17.51
C LEU A 202 13.28 -1.97 -17.77
N LYS A 203 13.07 -1.26 -18.89
CA LYS A 203 11.74 -0.74 -19.24
C LYS A 203 10.74 -1.87 -19.49
N LYS A 204 11.17 -2.97 -20.13
CA LYS A 204 10.35 -4.18 -20.27
C LYS A 204 10.04 -4.78 -18.90
N LEU A 205 11.03 -4.89 -18.01
CA LEU A 205 10.84 -5.39 -16.65
C LEU A 205 9.81 -4.55 -15.88
N GLU A 206 9.88 -3.22 -15.95
CA GLU A 206 8.89 -2.31 -15.34
C GLU A 206 7.47 -2.61 -15.84
N ASN A 207 7.29 -2.77 -17.16
CA ASN A 207 5.99 -3.11 -17.74
C ASN A 207 5.50 -4.50 -17.28
N GLN A 208 6.37 -5.51 -17.28
CA GLN A 208 6.01 -6.86 -16.86
C GLN A 208 5.66 -6.92 -15.36
N TYR A 209 6.37 -6.15 -14.54
CA TYR A 209 6.09 -6.01 -13.11
C TYR A 209 4.76 -5.32 -12.85
N GLN A 210 4.45 -4.26 -13.61
CA GLN A 210 3.17 -3.57 -13.51
C GLN A 210 1.99 -4.49 -13.89
N GLN A 211 2.13 -5.29 -14.95
CA GLN A 211 1.14 -6.31 -15.32
C GLN A 211 0.94 -7.36 -14.22
N LEU A 212 2.04 -7.86 -13.63
CA LEU A 212 1.97 -8.80 -12.51
C LEU A 212 1.21 -8.22 -11.31
N LYS A 213 1.48 -6.95 -10.98
CA LYS A 213 0.80 -6.23 -9.89
C LYS A 213 -0.72 -6.10 -10.14
N GLU A 214 -1.11 -5.82 -11.37
CA GLU A 214 -2.53 -5.72 -11.76
C GLU A 214 -3.22 -7.07 -11.69
N MET A 215 -2.57 -8.14 -12.15
CA MET A 215 -3.09 -9.51 -12.05
C MET A 215 -3.26 -9.95 -10.59
N HIS A 216 -2.25 -9.69 -9.74
CA HIS A 216 -2.35 -9.97 -8.31
C HIS A 216 -3.49 -9.19 -7.66
N SER A 217 -3.61 -7.89 -7.94
CA SER A 217 -4.70 -7.08 -7.41
C SER A 217 -6.08 -7.54 -7.90
N SER A 218 -6.18 -8.08 -9.11
CA SER A 218 -7.41 -8.70 -9.61
C SER A 218 -7.71 -10.00 -8.86
N TYR A 219 -6.71 -10.86 -8.66
CA TYR A 219 -6.85 -12.10 -7.92
C TYR A 219 -7.25 -11.87 -6.45
N ASP A 220 -6.66 -10.89 -5.78
CA ASP A 220 -7.02 -10.51 -4.41
C ASP A 220 -8.50 -10.14 -4.28
N LYS A 221 -9.04 -9.39 -5.25
CA LYS A 221 -10.47 -9.02 -5.27
C LYS A 221 -11.38 -10.22 -5.45
N ILE A 222 -10.89 -11.25 -6.16
CA ILE A 222 -11.64 -12.49 -6.42
C ILE A 222 -11.72 -13.32 -5.14
N ILE A 223 -10.59 -13.54 -4.45
CA ILE A 223 -10.53 -14.36 -3.24
C ILE A 223 -11.06 -13.65 -2.00
N ASN A 224 -11.09 -12.31 -2.02
CA ASN A 224 -11.67 -11.48 -0.97
C ASN A 224 -12.76 -10.55 -1.56
N PRO A 225 -13.89 -11.13 -2.02
CA PRO A 225 -14.94 -10.34 -2.62
C PRO A 225 -15.52 -9.42 -1.54
N GLN A 226 -15.36 -8.11 -1.72
CA GLN A 226 -15.85 -7.15 -0.75
C GLN A 226 -17.37 -7.24 -0.66
N PHE A 227 -17.88 -7.61 0.50
CA PHE A 227 -19.32 -7.60 0.73
C PHE A 227 -19.84 -6.16 0.55
N PRO A 228 -20.87 -5.94 -0.28
CA PRO A 228 -21.37 -4.61 -0.59
C PRO A 228 -22.08 -4.02 0.64
N GLY A 229 -21.30 -3.41 1.55
CA GLY A 229 -21.82 -2.80 2.78
C GLY A 229 -20.78 -2.49 3.85
N ILE A 230 -19.54 -2.98 3.73
CA ILE A 230 -18.60 -2.92 4.86
C ILE A 230 -17.88 -1.57 5.01
N ILE A 231 -17.65 -0.77 3.98
CA ILE A 231 -17.33 0.69 4.04
C ILE A 231 -17.31 1.11 2.58
N GLN A 232 -18.28 1.91 2.12
CA GLN A 232 -18.31 2.34 0.70
C GLN A 232 -18.01 3.82 0.49
N ASN A 233 -17.80 4.63 1.55
CA ASN A 233 -17.80 6.10 1.40
C ASN A 233 -16.79 6.85 2.30
N THR A 234 -15.67 6.24 2.71
CA THR A 234 -14.62 7.01 3.40
C THR A 234 -13.74 7.74 2.39
N LYS A 235 -13.67 9.07 2.48
CA LYS A 235 -12.75 9.89 1.68
C LYS A 235 -11.33 9.88 2.24
N LEU A 236 -11.19 9.57 3.53
CA LEU A 236 -9.92 9.69 4.24
C LEU A 236 -9.10 8.39 4.26
N ILE A 237 -9.76 7.24 4.33
CA ILE A 237 -9.09 5.95 4.49
C ILE A 237 -8.76 5.34 3.12
N THR A 238 -7.51 4.89 2.92
CA THR A 238 -7.12 4.13 1.73
C THR A 238 -7.66 2.70 1.79
N LYS A 239 -7.95 2.09 0.63
CA LYS A 239 -8.48 0.71 0.59
C LYS A 239 -7.61 -0.31 1.36
N GLU A 240 -6.29 -0.16 1.27
CA GLU A 240 -5.34 -1.03 1.96
C GLU A 240 -5.46 -0.88 3.48
N PHE A 241 -5.46 0.36 3.99
CA PHE A 241 -5.57 0.60 5.42
C PHE A 241 -6.97 0.29 5.96
N GLN A 242 -7.99 0.46 5.13
CA GLN A 242 -9.36 0.06 5.44
C GLN A 242 -9.46 -1.44 5.73
N ALA A 243 -8.84 -2.28 4.91
CA ALA A 243 -8.78 -3.73 5.15
C ALA A 243 -8.10 -4.01 6.50
N LYS A 244 -6.94 -3.39 6.76
CA LYS A 244 -6.22 -3.51 8.03
C LYS A 244 -7.08 -3.11 9.24
N LEU A 245 -7.86 -2.03 9.15
CA LEU A 245 -8.77 -1.59 10.21
C LEU A 245 -9.90 -2.61 10.43
N ILE A 246 -10.53 -3.09 9.36
CA ILE A 246 -11.61 -4.10 9.43
C ILE A 246 -11.08 -5.37 10.10
N ASP A 247 -9.96 -5.89 9.62
CA ASP A 247 -9.35 -7.11 10.15
C ASP A 247 -9.03 -6.96 11.63
N THR A 248 -8.45 -5.82 12.03
CA THR A 248 -8.12 -5.54 13.43
C THR A 248 -9.37 -5.46 14.31
N ILE A 249 -10.45 -4.82 13.83
CA ILE A 249 -11.70 -4.70 14.57
C ILE A 249 -12.36 -6.08 14.72
N VAL A 250 -12.42 -6.88 13.66
CA VAL A 250 -12.98 -8.25 13.71
C VAL A 250 -12.15 -9.14 14.63
N GLU A 251 -10.83 -9.09 14.52
CA GLU A 251 -9.92 -9.86 15.36
C GLU A 251 -10.09 -9.51 16.85
N LYS A 252 -10.18 -8.22 17.19
CA LYS A 252 -10.29 -7.78 18.58
C LYS A 252 -11.69 -7.96 19.16
N SER A 253 -12.73 -7.65 18.40
CA SER A 253 -14.13 -7.79 18.85
C SER A 253 -14.61 -9.24 18.89
N LYS A 254 -13.90 -10.15 18.19
CA LYS A 254 -14.30 -11.55 17.97
C LYS A 254 -15.68 -11.67 17.31
N LYS A 255 -16.10 -10.64 16.57
CA LYS A 255 -17.39 -10.59 15.87
C LYS A 255 -17.20 -10.06 14.45
N PRO A 256 -17.86 -10.65 13.45
CA PRO A 256 -17.85 -10.11 12.11
C PRO A 256 -18.64 -8.79 12.07
N ILE A 257 -18.14 -7.84 11.30
CA ILE A 257 -18.81 -6.56 11.08
C ILE A 257 -19.92 -6.78 10.05
N MET A 258 -21.17 -6.50 10.45
CA MET A 258 -22.34 -6.56 9.59
C MET A 258 -22.43 -5.32 8.69
N LYS A 259 -22.20 -4.14 9.27
CA LYS A 259 -22.40 -2.85 8.60
C LYS A 259 -21.48 -1.78 9.19
N ILE A 260 -20.97 -0.91 8.34
CA ILE A 260 -20.33 0.34 8.75
C ILE A 260 -21.11 1.51 8.14
N GLU A 261 -21.69 2.32 9.01
CA GLU A 261 -22.54 3.44 8.64
C GLU A 261 -21.82 4.75 8.89
N LEU A 262 -21.56 5.52 7.83
CA LEU A 262 -21.04 6.88 7.97
C LEU A 262 -22.15 7.76 8.57
N ILE A 263 -22.00 8.13 9.84
CA ILE A 263 -23.00 8.94 10.56
C ILE A 263 -22.71 10.44 10.47
N HIS A 264 -21.46 10.80 10.17
CA HIS A 264 -21.09 12.20 9.98
C HIS A 264 -19.81 12.35 9.16
N ASN A 265 -19.77 13.32 8.25
CA ASN A 265 -18.55 13.77 7.58
C ASN A 265 -18.60 15.27 7.30
N GLU A 266 -17.51 15.97 7.55
CA GLU A 266 -17.44 17.41 7.30
C GLU A 266 -16.02 17.83 6.87
N SER A 267 -15.97 18.88 6.06
CA SER A 267 -14.74 19.58 5.70
C SER A 267 -14.85 21.04 6.11
N ARG A 268 -13.83 21.54 6.85
CA ARG A 268 -13.62 22.97 7.19
C ARG A 268 -14.79 23.73 7.86
N THR A 269 -15.71 23.07 8.55
CA THR A 269 -16.70 23.72 9.43
C THR A 269 -16.22 23.70 10.88
N ASN A 270 -16.45 24.79 11.62
CA ASN A 270 -16.19 24.86 13.06
C ASN A 270 -17.22 23.96 13.77
N LEU A 271 -16.93 22.66 13.89
CA LEU A 271 -17.77 21.74 14.66
C LEU A 271 -17.79 22.20 16.11
N SER A 272 -18.92 22.71 16.59
CA SER A 272 -19.03 23.08 18.01
C SER A 272 -19.04 21.84 18.89
N THR A 273 -18.67 22.00 20.16
CA THR A 273 -18.77 20.94 21.18
C THR A 273 -20.16 20.32 21.19
N GLU A 274 -21.19 21.16 21.11
CA GLU A 274 -22.58 20.73 21.12
C GLU A 274 -22.91 19.87 19.89
N GLN A 275 -22.45 20.27 18.71
CA GLN A 275 -22.66 19.50 17.48
C GLN A 275 -21.95 18.14 17.55
N PHE A 276 -20.69 18.08 18.00
CA PHE A 276 -19.98 16.81 18.20
C PHE A 276 -20.78 15.88 19.11
N TRP A 277 -21.17 16.37 20.28
CA TRP A 277 -21.92 15.59 21.25
C TRP A 277 -23.32 15.21 20.75
N ASN A 278 -23.98 16.02 19.91
CA ASN A 278 -25.24 15.63 19.29
C ASN A 278 -25.10 14.48 18.29
N ILE A 279 -23.92 14.33 17.68
CA ILE A 279 -23.63 13.22 16.77
C ILE A 279 -23.37 11.93 17.53
N VAL A 280 -22.55 11.98 18.59
CA VAL A 280 -22.01 10.77 19.23
C VAL A 280 -22.76 10.30 20.48
N ASP A 281 -23.53 11.17 21.14
CA ASP A 281 -24.19 10.82 22.40
C ASP A 281 -25.14 9.62 22.27
N GLY A 282 -25.01 8.68 23.20
CA GLY A 282 -25.74 7.42 23.20
C GLY A 282 -25.21 6.37 22.23
N LYS A 283 -24.21 6.66 21.38
CA LYS A 283 -23.66 5.71 20.40
C LYS A 283 -22.44 4.97 20.91
N SER A 284 -22.20 3.79 20.35
CA SER A 284 -21.05 2.92 20.61
C SER A 284 -20.49 2.40 19.29
N ASN A 285 -19.38 1.65 19.34
CA ASN A 285 -18.72 1.07 18.17
C ASN A 285 -18.39 2.15 17.11
N LEU A 286 -17.78 3.24 17.55
CA LEU A 286 -17.48 4.38 16.67
C LEU A 286 -16.05 4.27 16.15
N LEU A 287 -15.90 4.35 14.84
CA LEU A 287 -14.64 4.61 14.14
C LEU A 287 -14.60 6.08 13.77
N MET A 288 -13.66 6.81 14.36
CA MET A 288 -13.43 8.23 14.07
C MET A 288 -12.13 8.40 13.30
N VAL A 289 -12.19 9.08 12.17
CA VAL A 289 -11.08 9.31 11.25
C VAL A 289 -10.89 10.81 11.09
N PHE A 290 -9.65 11.27 11.16
CA PHE A 290 -9.29 12.67 11.07
C PHE A 290 -8.16 12.86 10.07
N GLN A 291 -8.18 13.98 9.37
CA GLN A 291 -7.07 14.47 8.55
C GLN A 291 -6.59 15.80 9.10
N SER A 292 -5.32 15.89 9.44
CA SER A 292 -4.67 17.14 9.85
C SER A 292 -4.34 18.04 8.65
N GLN A 293 -4.03 19.31 8.93
CA GLN A 293 -3.51 20.24 7.94
C GLN A 293 -2.19 19.78 7.29
N SER A 294 -1.39 18.99 8.01
CA SER A 294 -0.17 18.34 7.47
C SER A 294 -0.47 17.09 6.65
N GLU A 295 -1.74 16.84 6.31
CA GLU A 295 -2.22 15.70 5.52
C GLU A 295 -2.07 14.33 6.20
N PHE A 296 -1.69 14.30 7.49
CA PHE A 296 -1.68 13.06 8.25
C PHE A 296 -3.12 12.57 8.49
N VAL A 297 -3.36 11.30 8.19
CA VAL A 297 -4.63 10.60 8.43
C VAL A 297 -4.46 9.65 9.61
N PHE A 298 -5.29 9.85 10.63
CA PHE A 298 -5.23 9.13 11.90
C PHE A 298 -6.61 9.06 12.52
N GLY A 299 -6.74 8.33 13.62
CA GLY A 299 -8.02 8.20 14.27
C GLY A 299 -8.03 7.17 15.37
N ALA A 300 -9.22 6.75 15.75
CA ALA A 300 -9.41 5.75 16.77
C ALA A 300 -10.73 4.99 16.56
N TYR A 301 -10.74 3.77 17.04
CA TYR A 301 -11.94 2.96 17.19
C TYR A 301 -12.17 2.66 18.68
N THR A 302 -13.43 2.68 19.10
CA THR A 302 -13.82 2.25 20.44
C THR A 302 -15.20 1.57 20.45
N PRO A 303 -15.36 0.43 21.15
CA PRO A 303 -16.66 -0.17 21.41
C PRO A 303 -17.42 0.58 22.53
N CYS A 304 -16.75 1.45 23.28
CA CYS A 304 -17.34 2.14 24.42
C CYS A 304 -18.50 3.06 23.99
N LYS A 305 -19.50 3.18 24.86
CA LYS A 305 -20.63 4.07 24.65
C LYS A 305 -20.27 5.50 25.03
N TRP A 306 -20.45 6.44 24.11
CA TRP A 306 -20.30 7.87 24.35
C TRP A 306 -21.53 8.40 25.07
N VAL A 307 -21.37 8.95 26.27
CA VAL A 307 -22.48 9.49 27.07
C VAL A 307 -22.10 10.88 27.56
N LYS A 308 -22.91 11.89 27.21
CA LYS A 308 -22.69 13.28 27.68
C LYS A 308 -22.59 13.32 29.21
N SER A 309 -21.48 13.84 29.72
CA SER A 309 -21.29 14.12 31.14
C SER A 309 -20.73 15.51 31.36
N LYS A 310 -21.38 16.31 32.20
CA LYS A 310 -20.88 17.66 32.55
C LYS A 310 -19.65 17.62 33.46
N LYS A 311 -19.56 16.59 34.31
CA LYS A 311 -18.45 16.42 35.26
C LYS A 311 -17.24 15.72 34.63
N GLY A 312 -17.43 15.11 33.47
CA GLY A 312 -16.44 14.24 32.86
C GLY A 312 -16.39 12.86 33.52
N GLN A 313 -16.19 11.81 32.74
CA GLN A 313 -15.98 10.47 33.24
C GLN A 313 -15.15 9.66 32.26
N TYR A 314 -14.25 8.83 32.78
CA TYR A 314 -13.61 7.79 31.98
C TYR A 314 -14.56 6.61 31.80
N VAL A 315 -14.50 5.98 30.64
CA VAL A 315 -15.27 4.77 30.31
C VAL A 315 -14.30 3.63 30.08
N ASN A 316 -14.59 2.49 30.72
CA ASN A 316 -13.82 1.27 30.61
C ASN A 316 -14.10 0.56 29.27
N ASP A 317 -13.05 0.01 28.65
CA ASP A 317 -13.17 -0.95 27.56
C ASP A 317 -12.85 -2.36 28.06
N GLU A 318 -13.89 -3.10 28.42
CA GLU A 318 -13.77 -4.47 28.92
C GLU A 318 -13.32 -5.47 27.84
N THR A 319 -13.50 -5.14 26.56
CA THR A 319 -13.19 -6.07 25.46
C THR A 319 -11.79 -5.85 24.88
N LEU A 320 -11.03 -4.87 25.40
CA LEU A 320 -9.70 -4.48 24.90
C LEU A 320 -9.67 -4.29 23.38
N SER A 321 -10.79 -3.81 22.82
CA SER A 321 -10.98 -3.69 21.37
C SER A 321 -10.73 -2.29 20.86
N SER A 322 -10.59 -1.32 21.76
CA SER A 322 -10.21 0.06 21.47
C SER A 322 -8.77 0.13 20.94
N PHE A 323 -8.55 1.00 19.97
CA PHE A 323 -7.22 1.29 19.45
C PHE A 323 -7.18 2.69 18.83
N ILE A 324 -6.00 3.27 18.80
CA ILE A 324 -5.67 4.46 18.02
C ILE A 324 -4.93 4.00 16.76
N PHE A 325 -4.98 4.75 15.67
CA PHE A 325 -4.25 4.41 14.46
C PHE A 325 -3.67 5.63 13.76
N SER A 326 -2.64 5.39 12.94
CA SER A 326 -2.09 6.34 11.98
C SER A 326 -1.99 5.64 10.64
N GLN A 327 -2.83 6.04 9.68
CA GLN A 327 -2.76 5.54 8.32
C GLN A 327 -1.48 6.02 7.63
N THR A 328 -1.09 7.28 7.86
CA THR A 328 0.12 7.87 7.27
C THR A 328 1.38 7.10 7.68
N ASN A 329 1.43 6.57 8.90
CA ASN A 329 2.51 5.69 9.35
C ASN A 329 2.18 4.19 9.24
N PHE A 330 1.04 3.84 8.64
CA PHE A 330 0.54 2.48 8.50
C PHE A 330 0.50 1.66 9.81
N LYS A 331 0.16 2.30 10.94
CA LYS A 331 0.23 1.71 12.29
C LYS A 331 -1.12 1.71 13.02
N ILE A 332 -1.28 0.71 13.86
CA ILE A 332 -2.37 0.59 14.84
C ILE A 332 -1.73 0.44 16.22
N TYR A 333 -2.30 1.12 17.20
CA TYR A 333 -1.86 1.20 18.58
C TYR A 333 -2.98 0.66 19.47
N PRO A 334 -2.93 -0.64 19.84
CA PRO A 334 -3.93 -1.28 20.71
C PRO A 334 -3.99 -0.67 22.10
N ILE A 335 -5.18 -0.70 22.73
CA ILE A 335 -5.31 -0.36 24.16
C ILE A 335 -4.60 -1.43 25.00
N LYS A 336 -3.84 -0.98 26.00
CA LYS A 336 -3.20 -1.86 26.98
C LYS A 336 -4.22 -2.31 28.03
N GLN A 337 -3.97 -3.47 28.63
CA GLN A 337 -4.82 -3.98 29.70
C GLN A 337 -4.93 -3.00 30.88
N GLU A 338 -3.81 -2.39 31.29
CA GLU A 338 -3.77 -1.39 32.37
C GLU A 338 -4.46 -0.08 31.97
N GLY A 339 -4.63 0.13 30.66
CA GLY A 339 -5.25 1.31 30.08
C GLY A 339 -6.76 1.21 29.86
N SER A 340 -7.31 -0.01 29.90
CA SER A 340 -8.71 -0.30 29.62
C SER A 340 -9.70 0.57 30.40
N GLY A 341 -9.44 0.81 31.69
CA GLY A 341 -10.28 1.62 32.57
C GLY A 341 -10.41 3.10 32.16
N CYS A 342 -9.55 3.57 31.26
CA CYS A 342 -9.53 4.93 30.72
C CYS A 342 -9.57 4.97 29.19
N ALA A 343 -10.28 4.03 28.55
CA ALA A 343 -10.34 3.92 27.10
C ALA A 343 -10.82 5.21 26.40
N ILE A 344 -11.89 5.82 26.91
CA ILE A 344 -12.35 7.15 26.47
C ILE A 344 -12.70 8.03 27.66
N TYR A 345 -12.66 9.35 27.45
CA TYR A 345 -13.15 10.33 28.42
C TYR A 345 -14.34 11.11 27.86
N CYS A 346 -15.49 10.99 28.53
CA CYS A 346 -16.71 11.66 28.12
C CYS A 346 -16.94 12.91 28.96
N CYS A 347 -16.69 14.09 28.39
CA CYS A 347 -16.99 15.37 29.02
C CYS A 347 -17.53 16.37 27.99
N THR A 348 -18.68 16.99 28.28
CA THR A 348 -19.36 17.92 27.36
C THR A 348 -18.61 19.22 27.10
N SER A 349 -17.47 19.45 27.76
CA SER A 349 -16.62 20.63 27.54
C SER A 349 -15.47 20.35 26.56
N TYR A 350 -15.30 19.09 26.14
CA TYR A 350 -14.23 18.65 25.24
C TYR A 350 -14.79 17.90 24.03
N GLY A 351 -13.95 17.71 23.01
CA GLY A 351 -14.24 16.86 21.87
C GLY A 351 -13.90 15.39 22.19
N PRO A 352 -13.55 14.58 21.17
CA PRO A 352 -13.18 13.20 21.40
C PRO A 352 -11.84 13.10 22.14
N ILE A 353 -11.83 12.30 23.20
CA ILE A 353 -10.65 11.97 23.99
C ILE A 353 -10.54 10.46 24.12
N PHE A 354 -9.42 9.92 23.63
CA PHE A 354 -9.05 8.51 23.70
C PHE A 354 -7.85 8.35 24.62
N GLY A 355 -7.97 7.42 25.55
CA GLY A 355 -6.94 7.15 26.54
C GLY A 355 -6.86 8.23 27.63
N GLY A 356 -6.24 7.82 28.74
CA GLY A 356 -5.94 8.67 29.87
C GLY A 356 -5.24 7.88 30.96
N THR A 357 -4.78 8.59 31.98
CA THR A 357 -4.13 7.96 33.13
C THR A 357 -5.19 7.55 34.15
N SER A 358 -5.41 6.25 34.28
CA SER A 358 -6.06 5.66 35.46
C SER A 358 -5.06 5.61 36.62
N LEU A 359 -5.52 5.96 37.81
CA LEU A 359 -4.79 5.96 39.08
C LEU A 359 -4.20 4.58 39.38
N PHE A 360 -2.88 4.48 39.56
CA PHE A 360 -2.27 3.37 40.30
C PHE A 360 -2.37 3.66 41.81
N ASN A 361 -3.01 2.78 42.58
CA ASN A 361 -3.02 2.76 44.06
C ASN A 361 -3.72 3.93 44.80
N GLY A 362 -4.98 4.24 44.47
CA GLY A 362 -5.91 4.88 45.42
C GLY A 362 -5.58 6.31 45.91
N SER A 363 -4.50 6.93 45.43
CA SER A 363 -4.17 8.32 45.73
C SER A 363 -4.59 9.18 44.54
N ILE A 364 -5.66 9.95 44.69
CA ILE A 364 -6.03 11.02 43.76
C ILE A 364 -4.92 12.06 43.77
N ILE A 365 -3.95 11.90 42.88
CA ILE A 365 -3.08 13.01 42.53
C ILE A 365 -3.76 13.71 41.36
N ASN A 366 -4.31 14.89 41.64
CA ASN A 366 -4.91 15.81 40.66
C ASN A 366 -3.85 16.32 39.66
N TYR A 367 -3.24 15.43 38.89
CA TYR A 367 -2.51 15.79 37.70
C TYR A 367 -3.49 15.79 36.53
N PHE A 368 -4.21 16.90 36.38
CA PHE A 368 -4.76 17.37 35.10
C PHE A 368 -3.64 17.68 34.08
N SER A 369 -2.53 16.92 34.09
CA SER A 369 -1.47 17.07 33.11
C SER A 369 -1.87 16.28 31.87
N ASN A 370 -2.46 16.96 30.87
CA ASN A 370 -2.36 16.76 29.41
C ASN A 370 -1.87 15.40 28.83
N LYS A 371 -2.25 14.26 29.41
CA LYS A 371 -1.73 12.93 29.03
C LYS A 371 -2.84 12.02 28.51
N SER A 372 -3.69 12.57 27.64
CA SER A 372 -4.53 11.76 26.74
C SER A 372 -3.77 11.48 25.45
N HIS A 373 -3.78 10.23 24.98
CA HIS A 373 -2.99 9.85 23.80
C HIS A 373 -3.53 10.41 22.52
N LEU A 374 -4.83 10.63 22.46
CA LEU A 374 -5.45 11.44 21.42
C LEU A 374 -6.54 12.28 22.06
N MET A 375 -6.30 13.58 22.13
CA MET A 375 -7.28 14.58 22.51
C MET A 375 -7.44 15.54 21.35
N ILE A 376 -8.67 15.68 20.86
CA ILE A 376 -9.03 16.73 19.92
C ILE A 376 -10.00 17.66 20.64
N LEU A 377 -9.62 18.93 20.75
CA LEU A 377 -10.49 19.94 21.32
C LEU A 377 -11.59 20.32 20.33
N THR A 378 -12.56 21.03 20.86
CA THR A 378 -13.84 21.29 20.22
C THR A 378 -13.78 22.33 19.13
N ASP A 379 -12.63 22.96 18.91
CA ASP A 379 -12.40 23.80 17.73
C ASP A 379 -11.82 23.00 16.56
N LEU A 380 -11.58 21.69 16.75
CA LEU A 380 -10.88 20.80 15.85
C LEU A 380 -9.47 21.29 15.47
N LYS A 381 -8.97 22.34 16.12
CA LYS A 381 -7.69 22.97 15.84
C LYS A 381 -6.65 22.56 16.87
N ASN A 382 -7.06 22.62 18.13
CA ASN A 382 -6.24 22.36 19.28
C ASN A 382 -6.42 20.92 19.77
N GLY A 383 -5.41 20.40 20.44
CA GLY A 383 -5.39 19.02 20.90
C GLY A 383 -4.00 18.55 21.25
N SER A 384 -3.89 17.29 21.64
CA SER A 384 -2.61 16.68 21.97
C SER A 384 -2.60 15.21 21.60
N SER A 385 -1.40 14.68 21.35
CA SER A 385 -1.17 13.26 21.29
C SER A 385 0.11 12.90 22.04
N SER A 386 0.00 11.88 22.89
CA SER A 386 1.11 11.33 23.67
C SER A 386 0.98 9.81 23.73
N LEU A 387 1.35 9.11 22.67
CA LEU A 387 1.36 7.63 22.59
C LEU A 387 2.19 7.02 23.75
N GLY A 388 1.90 5.77 24.15
CA GLY A 388 2.74 5.00 25.08
C GLY A 388 2.23 4.80 26.54
N ILE A 389 1.19 5.51 27.00
CA ILE A 389 0.60 5.30 28.36
C ILE A 389 -0.39 4.10 28.36
N SER A 390 -1.68 4.33 28.12
CA SER A 390 -2.78 3.37 27.96
C SER A 390 -2.92 2.73 26.55
N TYR A 391 -2.18 3.16 25.52
CA TYR A 391 -2.06 2.50 24.20
C TYR A 391 -0.58 2.17 23.94
N GLU A 392 -0.31 1.08 23.24
CA GLU A 392 1.04 0.63 22.89
C GLU A 392 1.75 1.63 21.97
N ASP A 393 3.06 1.79 22.14
CA ASP A 393 3.94 2.52 21.23
C ASP A 393 5.28 1.78 21.18
N GLU A 394 5.56 1.13 20.06
CA GLU A 394 6.79 0.35 19.88
C GLU A 394 7.96 1.23 19.39
N ASP A 395 7.68 2.44 18.89
CA ASP A 395 8.68 3.29 18.22
C ASP A 395 8.83 4.66 18.91
N LEU A 396 9.79 4.75 19.82
CA LEU A 396 10.15 5.97 20.58
C LEU A 396 10.82 7.08 19.74
N THR A 397 10.68 7.06 18.41
CA THR A 397 11.29 8.07 17.53
C THR A 397 10.45 9.36 17.50
N HIS A 398 10.54 10.14 18.57
CA HIS A 398 9.91 11.46 18.61
C HIS A 398 10.77 12.50 17.86
N ILE A 399 10.27 12.96 16.71
CA ILE A 399 10.83 14.15 16.04
C ILE A 399 10.37 15.39 16.80
N LYS A 400 11.31 16.22 17.26
CA LYS A 400 11.01 17.44 18.01
C LYS A 400 10.08 18.35 17.19
N GLY A 401 8.88 18.63 17.72
CA GLY A 401 7.89 19.52 17.09
C GLY A 401 6.86 18.82 16.19
N GLN A 402 6.85 17.48 16.12
CA GLN A 402 5.82 16.71 15.42
C GLN A 402 5.34 15.55 16.30
N THR A 403 4.05 15.23 16.26
CA THR A 403 3.54 13.98 16.81
C THR A 403 3.37 12.93 15.71
N LEU A 404 3.44 11.64 16.08
CA LEU A 404 3.23 10.53 15.16
C LEU A 404 1.82 10.48 14.56
N LEU A 405 0.82 11.09 15.21
CA LEU A 405 -0.56 11.06 14.72
C LEU A 405 -0.84 12.19 13.72
N PHE A 406 -0.44 13.42 14.01
CA PHE A 406 -0.81 14.58 13.18
C PHE A 406 0.35 15.26 12.45
N GLY A 407 1.62 14.89 12.66
CA GLY A 407 2.76 15.45 11.90
C GLY A 407 3.09 16.91 12.20
N GLN A 408 2.52 17.47 13.27
CA GLN A 408 2.72 18.84 13.77
C GLN A 408 2.55 18.86 15.30
N ILE A 409 2.40 20.03 15.94
CA ILE A 409 2.23 20.17 17.41
C ILE A 409 0.76 20.08 17.84
N GLU A 410 -0.13 20.56 16.99
CA GLU A 410 -1.58 20.55 17.21
C GLU A 410 -2.27 19.88 16.03
N PRO A 411 -3.44 19.24 16.22
CA PRO A 411 -4.06 18.46 15.17
C PRO A 411 -4.47 19.27 13.93
N LYS A 412 -5.00 20.50 14.09
CA LYS A 412 -5.52 21.36 13.00
C LYS A 412 -6.28 20.56 11.94
N ILE A 413 -7.35 19.90 12.36
CA ILE A 413 -8.13 19.01 11.51
C ILE A 413 -8.77 19.80 10.38
N ILE A 414 -8.61 19.30 9.16
CA ILE A 414 -9.21 19.87 7.94
C ILE A 414 -10.40 19.06 7.44
N MET A 415 -10.48 17.78 7.82
CA MET A 415 -11.56 16.87 7.47
C MET A 415 -11.68 15.77 8.52
N TYR A 416 -12.90 15.30 8.79
CA TYR A 416 -13.13 14.16 9.66
C TYR A 416 -14.35 13.35 9.23
N GLU A 417 -14.35 12.08 9.60
CA GLU A 417 -15.41 11.11 9.33
C GLU A 417 -15.68 10.32 10.61
N ILE A 418 -16.96 10.18 10.97
CA ILE A 418 -17.41 9.34 12.08
C ILE A 418 -18.32 8.27 11.51
N SER A 419 -17.95 7.01 11.74
CA SER A 419 -18.71 5.85 11.32
C SER A 419 -19.14 5.02 12.53
N GLN A 420 -20.37 4.51 12.50
CA GLN A 420 -20.90 3.58 13.49
C GLN A 420 -20.89 2.16 12.92
N LEU A 421 -20.32 1.22 13.69
CA LEU A 421 -20.20 -0.18 13.30
C LEU A 421 -21.29 -1.01 13.98
N SER A 422 -21.88 -1.92 13.20
CA SER A 422 -22.80 -2.96 13.67
C SER A 422 -22.18 -4.34 13.44
N PHE A 423 -22.35 -5.23 14.40
CA PHE A 423 -21.79 -6.58 14.40
C PHE A 423 -22.91 -7.61 14.31
N ILE A 424 -22.60 -8.81 13.82
CA ILE A 424 -23.51 -9.97 13.84
C ILE A 424 -23.61 -10.55 15.26
#